data_AF-A0A553DYN4-F1
#
_entry.id   AF-A0A553DYN4-F1
#
_cell.length_a   1.000
_cell.length_b   1.000
_cell.length_c   1.000
_cell.angle_alpha   90.00
_cell.angle_beta   90.00
_cell.angle_gamma   90.00
#
_symmetry.space_group_name_H-M   'P 1'
#
loop_
_entity.id
_entity.type
_entity.pdbx_description
1 polymer ?
#
loop_
_entity_poly.entity_id
_entity_poly.type
_entity_poly.pdbx_seq_one_letter_code
_entity_poly.pdbx_strand_id
1 'polypeptide(L)'
;MKHWSEFIDNRTHATKRLAKLANSLAFDVQDKEMLLTNAKANLDRFELQICNKIAGNYKSECEYENAILGAKHKANVWNNTPTNELKNPTHKK
;
A
#
# COMPACT_ATOMS: atom_id res chain seq x y z
N MET A 1 -41.81 0.57 -37.43
CA MET A 1 -41.69 -0.48 -36.39
C MET A 1 -40.27 -1.09 -36.34
N LYS A 2 -39.69 -1.59 -37.44
CA LYS A 2 -38.35 -2.24 -37.44
C LYS A 2 -37.18 -1.39 -36.90
N HIS A 3 -37.15 -0.09 -37.18
CA HIS A 3 -36.07 0.80 -36.70
C HIS A 3 -36.10 1.05 -35.18
N TRP A 4 -37.27 0.98 -34.55
CA TRP A 4 -37.40 1.17 -33.11
C TRP A 4 -36.95 -0.07 -32.34
N SER A 5 -37.24 -1.27 -32.84
CA SER A 5 -36.74 -2.52 -32.24
C SER A 5 -35.21 -2.61 -32.33
N GLU A 6 -34.61 -2.30 -33.48
CA GLU A 6 -33.15 -2.30 -33.65
C GLU A 6 -32.44 -1.29 -32.73
N PHE A 7 -33.04 -0.10 -32.55
CA PHE A 7 -32.51 0.90 -31.62
C PHE A 7 -32.53 0.39 -30.17
N ILE A 8 -33.63 -0.21 -29.73
CA ILE A 8 -33.77 -0.75 -28.37
C ILE A 8 -32.81 -1.93 -28.15
N ASP A 9 -32.65 -2.82 -29.13
CA ASP A 9 -31.73 -3.96 -29.03
C ASP A 9 -30.28 -3.49 -28.91
N ASN A 10 -29.87 -2.54 -29.76
CA ASN A 10 -28.52 -1.97 -29.72
C ASN A 10 -28.23 -1.31 -28.37
N ARG A 11 -29.18 -0.54 -27.84
CA ARG A 11 -29.06 0.10 -26.52
C ARG A 11 -28.96 -0.94 -25.41
N THR A 12 -29.81 -1.96 -25.43
CA THR A 12 -29.79 -3.08 -24.49
C THR A 12 -28.44 -3.80 -24.49
N HIS A 13 -27.88 -4.09 -25.67
CA HIS A 13 -26.57 -4.73 -25.79
C HIS A 13 -25.43 -3.84 -25.30
N ALA A 14 -25.50 -2.53 -25.52
CA ALA A 14 -24.52 -1.58 -24.98
C ALA A 14 -24.57 -1.55 -23.44
N THR A 15 -25.78 -1.48 -22.86
CA THR A 15 -25.97 -1.51 -21.40
C THR A 15 -25.47 -2.82 -20.78
N LYS A 16 -25.74 -3.97 -21.41
CA LYS A 16 -25.22 -5.28 -20.96
C LYS A 16 -23.69 -5.33 -20.96
N ARG A 17 -23.06 -4.75 -21.99
CA ARG A 17 -21.58 -4.66 -22.07
C ARG A 17 -21.01 -3.78 -20.96
N LEU A 18 -21.61 -2.62 -20.71
CA LEU A 18 -21.22 -1.73 -19.62
C LEU A 18 -21.39 -2.39 -18.25
N ALA A 19 -22.50 -3.10 -18.03
CA ALA A 19 -22.74 -3.83 -16.79
C ALA A 19 -21.67 -4.93 -16.55
N LYS A 20 -21.26 -5.65 -17.61
CA LYS A 20 -20.19 -6.64 -17.51
C LYS A 20 -18.84 -6.02 -17.14
N LEU A 21 -18.50 -4.88 -17.75
CA LEU A 21 -17.28 -4.14 -17.41
C LEU A 21 -17.31 -3.62 -15.98
N ALA A 22 -18.44 -3.05 -15.54
CA ALA A 22 -18.60 -2.56 -14.19
C ALA A 22 -18.44 -3.68 -13.15
N ASN A 23 -19.02 -4.86 -13.41
CA ASN A 23 -18.85 -6.02 -12.52
C ASN A 23 -17.39 -6.49 -12.47
N SER A 24 -16.70 -6.56 -13.62
CA SER A 24 -15.28 -6.91 -13.65
C SER A 24 -14.44 -5.94 -12.81
N LEU A 25 -14.67 -4.63 -12.99
CA LEU A 25 -13.96 -3.61 -12.25
C LEU A 25 -14.26 -3.67 -10.75
N ALA A 26 -15.50 -3.99 -10.36
CA ALA A 26 -15.87 -4.15 -8.96
C ALA A 26 -15.08 -5.29 -8.29
N PHE A 27 -14.93 -6.43 -8.97
CA PHE A 27 -14.09 -7.53 -8.48
C PHE A 27 -12.62 -7.14 -8.39
N ASP A 28 -12.08 -6.46 -9.41
CA ASP A 28 -10.70 -6.00 -9.38
C ASP A 28 -10.45 -5.05 -8.20
N VAL A 29 -11.37 -4.14 -7.91
CA VAL A 29 -11.28 -3.23 -6.75
C VAL A 29 -11.28 -4.02 -5.45
N GLN A 30 -12.19 -4.98 -5.28
CA GLN A 30 -12.26 -5.82 -4.08
C GLN A 30 -10.98 -6.63 -3.87
N ASP A 31 -10.42 -7.20 -4.93
CA ASP A 31 -9.15 -7.93 -4.87
C ASP A 31 -8.00 -7.02 -4.45
N LYS A 32 -7.93 -5.80 -5.00
CA LYS A 32 -6.91 -4.82 -4.61
C LYS A 32 -7.08 -4.34 -3.17
N GLU A 33 -8.30 -4.16 -2.69
CA GLU A 33 -8.59 -3.81 -1.29
C GLU A 33 -8.15 -4.93 -0.32
N MET A 34 -8.42 -6.19 -0.67
CA MET A 34 -7.96 -7.33 0.11
C MET A 34 -6.43 -7.40 0.15
N LEU A 35 -5.76 -7.25 -1.00
CA LEU A 35 -4.29 -7.22 -1.07
C LEU A 35 -3.70 -6.08 -0.25
N LEU A 36 -4.30 -4.88 -0.29
CA LEU A 36 -3.87 -3.74 0.51
C LEU A 36 -4.03 -4.02 2.00
N THR A 37 -5.15 -4.61 2.41
CA THR A 37 -5.41 -4.97 3.81
C THR A 37 -4.38 -5.98 4.33
N ASN A 38 -4.09 -7.01 3.53
CA ASN A 38 -3.06 -7.99 3.85
C ASN A 38 -1.66 -7.37 3.92
N ALA A 39 -1.33 -6.46 3.01
CA ALA A 39 -0.06 -5.76 3.02
C ALA A 39 0.11 -4.89 4.27
N LYS A 40 -0.94 -4.19 4.71
CA LYS A 40 -0.94 -3.41 5.96
C LYS A 40 -0.73 -4.30 7.18
N ALA A 41 -1.49 -5.40 7.29
CA ALA A 41 -1.33 -6.34 8.41
C ALA A 41 0.07 -6.98 8.46
N ASN A 42 0.65 -7.29 7.30
CA ASN A 42 2.01 -7.79 7.22
C ASN A 42 3.04 -6.73 7.63
N LEU A 43 2.84 -5.47 7.24
CA LEU A 43 3.70 -4.36 7.65
C LEU A 43 3.70 -4.20 9.17
N ASP A 44 2.53 -4.17 9.81
CA ASP A 44 2.42 -4.09 11.28
C ASP A 44 3.12 -5.27 11.97
N ARG A 45 2.97 -6.47 11.42
CA ARG A 45 3.64 -7.68 11.94
C ARG A 45 5.15 -7.58 11.81
N PHE A 46 5.66 -7.09 10.69
CA PHE A 46 7.10 -6.93 10.48
C PHE A 46 7.67 -5.83 11.38
N GLU A 47 6.96 -4.72 11.57
CA GLU A 47 7.34 -3.68 12.52
C GLU A 47 7.49 -4.26 13.93
N LEU A 48 6.51 -5.04 14.40
CA LEU A 48 6.58 -5.68 15.71
C LEU A 48 7.78 -6.65 15.81
N GLN A 49 8.06 -7.44 14.77
CA GLN A 49 9.22 -8.34 14.75
C GLN A 49 10.54 -7.59 14.80
N ILE A 50 10.65 -6.47 14.08
CA ILE A 50 11.84 -5.60 14.09
C ILE A 50 12.01 -5.01 15.49
N CYS A 51 10.95 -4.43 16.05
CA CYS A 51 10.91 -3.90 17.41
C CYS A 51 11.37 -4.92 18.44
N ASN A 52 10.84 -6.16 18.41
CA ASN A 52 11.24 -7.22 19.33
C ASN A 52 12.71 -7.63 19.19
N LYS A 53 13.23 -7.71 17.95
CA LYS A 53 14.66 -7.99 17.71
C LYS A 53 15.56 -6.87 18.24
N ILE A 54 15.13 -5.62 18.08
CA ILE A 54 15.85 -4.43 18.54
C ILE A 54 15.82 -4.39 20.07
N ALA A 55 14.68 -4.64 20.70
CA ALA A 55 14.49 -4.61 22.15
C ALA A 55 15.50 -5.49 22.89
N GLY A 56 15.82 -6.68 22.36
CA GLY A 56 16.82 -7.57 22.93
C GLY A 56 18.25 -6.98 23.03
N ASN A 57 18.54 -5.89 22.33
CA ASN A 57 19.82 -5.20 22.37
C ASN A 57 19.89 -4.09 23.44
N TYR A 58 18.78 -3.77 24.10
CA TYR A 58 18.69 -2.70 25.10
C TYR A 58 18.42 -3.25 26.49
N LYS A 59 19.00 -2.61 27.50
CA LYS A 59 18.85 -3.02 28.91
C LYS A 59 17.77 -2.25 29.66
N SER A 60 17.33 -1.12 29.09
CA SER A 60 16.26 -0.29 29.63
C SER A 60 15.24 0.06 28.54
N GLU A 61 13.98 0.18 28.96
CA GLU A 61 12.87 0.57 28.09
C GLU A 61 13.07 1.96 27.48
N CYS A 62 13.61 2.91 28.26
CA CYS A 62 13.89 4.28 27.81
C CYS A 62 14.91 4.33 26.64
N GLU A 63 15.97 3.54 26.68
CA GLU A 63 16.94 3.49 25.58
C GLU A 63 16.33 2.92 24.30
N TYR A 64 15.46 1.91 24.45
CA TYR A 64 14.74 1.28 23.36
C TYR A 64 13.75 2.25 22.69
N GLU A 65 12.93 2.95 23.47
CA GLU A 65 11.98 3.95 22.95
C GLU A 65 12.68 5.07 22.19
N ASN A 66 13.79 5.59 22.74
CA ASN A 66 14.61 6.61 22.09
C ASN A 66 15.21 6.10 20.77
N ALA A 67 15.65 4.84 20.72
CA ALA A 67 16.16 4.22 19.50
C ALA A 67 15.08 4.07 18.42
N ILE A 68 13.86 3.67 18.79
CA ILE A 68 12.72 3.60 17.87
C ILE A 68 12.35 4.97 17.33
N LEU A 69 12.25 5.99 18.20
CA LEU A 69 11.94 7.36 17.79
C LEU A 69 13.00 7.89 16.81
N GLY A 70 14.28 7.65 17.09
CA GLY A 70 15.39 8.00 16.20
C GLY A 70 15.32 7.28 14.85
N ALA A 71 14.96 6.00 14.83
CA ALA A 71 14.79 5.22 13.61
C ALA A 71 13.61 5.74 12.77
N LYS A 72 12.46 6.01 13.39
CA LYS A 72 11.29 6.61 12.72
C LYS A 72 11.61 7.97 12.12
N HIS A 73 12.34 8.82 12.86
CA HIS A 73 12.77 10.11 12.34
C HIS A 73 13.69 9.97 11.13
N LYS A 74 14.69 9.09 11.18
CA LYS A 74 15.60 8.83 10.05
C LYS A 74 14.86 8.29 8.83
N ALA A 75 13.92 7.37 9.02
CA ALA A 75 13.09 6.85 7.93
C ALA A 75 12.24 7.96 7.30
N ASN A 76 11.65 8.83 8.12
CA ASN A 76 10.88 9.97 7.63
C ASN A 76 11.74 10.95 6.82
N VAL A 77 12.94 11.28 7.28
CA VAL A 77 13.90 12.10 6.52
C VAL A 77 14.24 11.41 5.19
N TRP A 78 14.62 10.12 5.25
CA TRP A 78 14.99 9.36 4.05
C TRP A 78 13.88 9.30 2.99
N ASN A 79 12.62 9.15 3.42
CA ASN A 79 11.47 9.04 2.51
C ASN A 79 11.06 10.39 1.89
N ASN A 80 11.39 11.52 2.53
CA ASN A 80 10.96 12.85 2.11
C ASN A 80 12.11 13.71 1.53
N THR A 81 13.36 13.29 1.69
CA THR A 81 14.51 13.99 1.11
C THR A 81 14.78 13.49 -0.31
N PRO A 82 14.99 14.39 -1.29
CA PRO A 82 15.40 14.01 -2.64
C PRO A 82 16.64 13.11 -2.65
N THR A 83 16.64 12.06 -3.48
CA THR A 83 17.66 11.00 -3.47
C THR A 83 19.08 11.47 -3.76
N ASN A 84 19.21 12.59 -4.47
CA ASN A 84 20.45 13.31 -4.77
C ASN A 84 21.07 14.02 -3.54
N GLU A 85 20.31 14.28 -2.49
CA GLU A 85 20.76 14.90 -1.23
C GLU A 85 21.06 13.87 -0.14
N LEU A 86 20.59 12.63 -0.32
CA LEU A 86 20.86 11.51 0.59
C LEU A 86 22.29 10.98 0.35
N LYS A 87 23.25 11.43 1.17
CA LYS A 87 24.60 10.84 1.18
C LYS A 87 24.48 9.35 1.54
N ASN A 88 24.95 8.48 0.64
CA ASN A 88 25.09 7.05 0.90
C ASN A 88 25.83 6.84 2.24
N PRO A 89 25.20 6.23 3.26
CA PRO A 89 25.85 6.04 4.56
C PRO A 89 26.97 4.99 4.51
N THR A 90 27.15 4.29 3.38
CA THR A 90 28.21 3.31 3.15
C THR A 90 29.57 3.91 2.76
N HIS A 91 29.67 5.22 2.51
CA HIS A 91 30.97 5.86 2.28
C HIS A 91 31.67 6.18 3.61
N LYS A 92 32.21 5.14 4.27
CA LYS A 92 33.26 5.32 5.27
C LYS A 92 34.51 5.85 4.56
N LYS A 93 35.04 6.98 5.03
CA LYS A 93 36.49 7.27 4.92
C LYS A 93 37.20 6.58 6.07
#